data_AF-A0A1H0QLE1-F1
#
_entry.id   AF-A0A1H0QLE1-F1
#
_cell.length_a   1.000
_cell.length_b   1.000
_cell.length_c   1.000
_cell.angle_alpha   90.00
_cell.angle_beta   90.00
_cell.angle_gamma   90.00
#
_symmetry.space_group_name_H-M   'P 1'
#
loop_
_entity.id
_entity.type
_entity.pdbx_description
1 polymer ?
#
loop_
_entity_poly.entity_id
_entity_poly.type
_entity_poly.pdbx_seq_one_letter_code
_entity_poly.pdbx_strand_id
1 'polypeptide(L)'
;MVRKNYFEILDGMNFNPSTEFDNLCILLSNRLLEELKHKFLNYQNRRTFIDFDEFLKFCLSQADNELEELFIFAELLNDMLSIINPNHPLLRDDVYAVRENINRVLDLSNHEFLILESGRQIIVEKNAYASEVSQIISETSIQDAIKVLEYNHFSNKGNIQRKKEILIALANYLEPFRRELNNSEELKDILKVNNQKVIAFEKLFEVYNNFGLRHNNSNQYHLDLTDDELEQWYDDIYTSTLFVILSMDESRILSKLKTLREG
;
A
#
# COMPACT_ATOMS: atom_id res chain seq x y z
N MET A 1 35.93 16.00 -19.05
CA MET A 1 35.03 15.08 -18.32
C MET A 1 35.82 14.47 -17.18
N VAL A 2 35.31 14.55 -15.95
CA VAL A 2 35.87 13.85 -14.79
C VAL A 2 35.57 12.36 -14.97
N ARG A 3 36.58 11.48 -14.82
CA ARG A 3 36.38 10.02 -14.88
C ARG A 3 35.63 9.59 -13.62
N LYS A 4 34.50 8.91 -13.79
CA LYS A 4 33.76 8.27 -12.70
C LYS A 4 34.32 6.88 -12.43
N ASN A 5 34.36 6.46 -11.17
CA ASN A 5 34.62 5.08 -10.78
C ASN A 5 33.35 4.21 -10.92
N TYR A 6 33.49 2.88 -10.75
CA TYR A 6 32.38 1.94 -10.90
C TYR A 6 31.17 2.26 -10.03
N PHE A 7 31.36 2.62 -8.75
CA PHE A 7 30.26 2.95 -7.84
C PHE A 7 29.60 4.28 -8.21
N GLU A 8 30.37 5.29 -8.63
CA GLU A 8 29.81 6.56 -9.12
C GLU A 8 29.02 6.42 -10.44
N ILE A 9 29.30 5.35 -11.21
CA ILE A 9 28.50 4.99 -12.38
C ILE A 9 27.18 4.35 -11.91
N LEU A 10 27.23 3.42 -10.96
CA LEU A 10 26.04 2.79 -10.37
C LEU A 10 25.13 3.81 -9.68
N ASP A 11 25.69 4.71 -8.86
CA ASP A 11 24.94 5.77 -8.18
C ASP A 11 24.28 6.75 -9.17
N GLY A 12 24.80 6.81 -10.40
CA GLY A 12 24.24 7.60 -11.49
C GLY A 12 23.24 6.87 -12.37
N MET A 13 23.02 5.56 -12.16
CA MET A 13 21.97 4.81 -12.83
C MET A 13 20.65 5.10 -12.13
N ASN A 14 19.82 5.92 -12.77
CA ASN A 14 18.48 6.18 -12.30
C ASN A 14 17.57 4.99 -12.63
N PHE A 15 16.65 4.70 -11.73
CA PHE A 15 15.55 3.77 -11.97
C PHE A 15 14.77 4.18 -13.21
N ASN A 16 14.56 3.22 -14.12
CA ASN A 16 13.77 3.40 -15.34
C ASN A 16 12.84 2.18 -15.51
N PRO A 17 11.51 2.35 -15.43
CA PRO A 17 10.58 1.23 -15.43
C PRO A 17 10.70 0.31 -16.65
N SER A 18 10.82 0.87 -17.87
CA SER A 18 10.95 0.06 -19.09
C SER A 18 12.22 -0.79 -19.09
N THR A 19 13.35 -0.21 -18.64
CA THR A 19 14.62 -0.93 -18.57
C THR A 19 14.53 -2.09 -17.57
N GLU A 20 13.88 -1.86 -16.42
CA GLU A 20 13.71 -2.93 -15.43
C GLU A 20 12.70 -3.99 -15.87
N PHE A 21 11.67 -3.61 -16.61
CA PHE A 21 10.75 -4.56 -17.24
C PHE A 21 11.48 -5.47 -18.23
N ASP A 22 12.28 -4.88 -19.12
CA ASP A 22 13.12 -5.62 -20.07
C ASP A 22 14.10 -6.56 -19.36
N ASN A 23 14.71 -6.10 -18.26
CA ASN A 23 15.60 -6.94 -17.44
C ASN A 23 14.85 -8.14 -16.85
N LEU A 24 13.62 -7.96 -16.34
CA LEU A 24 12.80 -9.06 -15.85
C LEU A 24 12.40 -10.02 -16.97
N CYS A 25 12.07 -9.52 -18.16
CA CYS A 25 11.81 -10.36 -19.34
C CYS A 25 13.04 -11.18 -19.74
N ILE A 26 14.25 -10.61 -19.68
CA ILE A 26 15.51 -11.31 -19.97
C ILE A 26 15.80 -12.38 -18.91
N LEU A 27 15.56 -12.08 -17.63
CA LEU A 27 15.74 -13.02 -16.52
C LEU A 27 14.72 -14.15 -16.52
N LEU A 28 13.54 -13.92 -17.11
CA LEU A 28 12.59 -14.96 -17.48
C LEU A 28 13.20 -15.81 -18.61
N SER A 29 14.24 -16.57 -18.27
CA SER A 29 14.98 -17.43 -19.20
C SER A 29 14.01 -18.35 -19.94
N ASN A 30 14.35 -18.76 -21.17
CA ASN A 30 13.47 -19.65 -21.94
C ASN A 30 13.03 -20.86 -21.10
N ARG A 31 13.89 -21.45 -20.27
CA ARG A 31 13.51 -22.62 -19.46
C ARG A 31 12.48 -22.30 -18.38
N LEU A 32 12.64 -21.17 -17.68
CA LEU A 32 11.68 -20.76 -16.66
C LEU A 32 10.34 -20.37 -17.30
N LEU A 33 10.38 -19.62 -18.41
CA LEU A 33 9.19 -19.28 -19.18
C LEU A 33 8.47 -20.53 -19.70
N GLU A 34 9.17 -21.49 -20.32
CA GLU A 34 8.59 -22.74 -20.80
C GLU A 34 7.93 -23.53 -19.65
N GLU A 35 8.56 -23.59 -18.47
CA GLU A 35 7.98 -24.27 -17.32
C GLU A 35 6.72 -23.55 -16.80
N LEU A 36 6.72 -22.21 -16.77
CA LEU A 36 5.55 -21.42 -16.40
C LEU A 36 4.40 -21.62 -17.39
N LYS A 37 4.69 -21.63 -18.71
CA LYS A 37 3.71 -21.94 -19.76
C LYS A 37 3.14 -23.35 -19.60
N HIS A 38 4.00 -24.34 -19.39
CA HIS A 38 3.58 -25.73 -19.19
C HIS A 38 2.68 -25.90 -17.95
N LYS A 39 2.98 -25.19 -16.86
CA LYS A 39 2.19 -25.22 -15.63
C LYS A 39 1.00 -24.26 -15.64
N PHE A 40 0.85 -23.42 -16.65
CA PHE A 40 -0.16 -22.36 -16.67
C PHE A 40 -1.57 -22.90 -16.48
N LEU A 41 -1.95 -24.04 -17.08
CA LEU A 41 -3.29 -24.61 -16.90
C LEU A 41 -3.62 -25.03 -15.45
N ASN A 42 -2.61 -25.20 -14.60
CA ASN A 42 -2.77 -25.51 -13.17
C ASN A 42 -2.72 -24.26 -12.28
N TYR A 43 -2.36 -23.10 -12.83
CA TYR A 43 -2.32 -21.84 -12.12
C TYR A 43 -3.73 -21.37 -11.75
N GLN A 44 -4.02 -21.28 -10.46
CA GLN A 44 -5.38 -21.05 -9.95
C GLN A 44 -5.93 -19.67 -10.35
N ASN A 45 -5.05 -18.66 -10.45
CA ASN A 45 -5.46 -17.28 -10.75
C ASN A 45 -5.60 -17.01 -12.26
N ARG A 46 -5.42 -18.01 -13.14
CA ARG A 46 -5.63 -17.88 -14.60
C ARG A 46 -7.08 -17.64 -15.03
N ARG A 47 -8.04 -17.79 -14.10
CA ARG A 47 -9.48 -17.74 -14.37
C ARG A 47 -9.86 -18.66 -15.54
N THR A 48 -10.33 -18.10 -16.64
CA THR A 48 -10.77 -18.83 -17.84
C THR A 48 -9.71 -18.85 -18.95
N PHE A 49 -8.58 -18.17 -18.80
CA PHE A 49 -7.52 -18.15 -19.80
C PHE A 49 -6.87 -19.52 -19.93
N ILE A 50 -6.65 -19.95 -21.16
CA ILE A 50 -6.01 -21.24 -21.50
C ILE A 50 -4.62 -21.06 -22.10
N ASP A 51 -4.30 -19.85 -22.57
CA ASP A 51 -3.01 -19.49 -23.14
C ASP A 51 -2.32 -18.45 -22.25
N PHE A 52 -1.04 -18.69 -21.96
CA PHE A 52 -0.25 -17.83 -21.07
C PHE A 52 0.08 -16.48 -21.71
N ASP A 53 0.37 -16.47 -23.01
CA ASP A 53 0.77 -15.23 -23.71
C ASP A 53 -0.44 -14.29 -23.83
N GLU A 54 -1.64 -14.82 -24.11
CA GLU A 54 -2.89 -14.06 -24.08
C GLU A 54 -3.21 -13.51 -22.69
N PHE A 55 -3.01 -14.32 -21.64
CA PHE A 55 -3.23 -13.88 -20.26
C PHE A 55 -2.26 -12.78 -19.84
N LEU A 56 -0.96 -12.96 -20.11
CA LEU A 56 0.07 -11.96 -19.85
C LEU A 56 -0.25 -10.66 -20.58
N LYS A 57 -0.57 -10.73 -21.88
CA LYS A 57 -0.95 -9.56 -22.68
C LYS A 57 -2.18 -8.86 -22.12
N PHE A 58 -3.19 -9.60 -21.67
CA PHE A 58 -4.37 -9.03 -21.03
C PHE A 58 -4.00 -8.27 -19.76
N CYS A 59 -3.22 -8.88 -18.85
CA CYS A 59 -2.80 -8.23 -17.61
C CYS A 59 -2.01 -6.95 -17.87
N LEU A 60 -1.00 -6.99 -18.75
CA LEU A 60 -0.17 -5.82 -19.06
C LEU A 60 -0.97 -4.71 -19.75
N SER A 61 -2.01 -5.04 -20.52
CA SER A 61 -2.89 -4.04 -21.15
C SER A 61 -3.71 -3.20 -20.17
N GLN A 62 -3.72 -3.55 -18.88
CA GLN A 62 -4.40 -2.78 -17.83
C GLN A 62 -3.52 -1.67 -17.25
N ALA A 63 -2.24 -1.59 -17.62
CA ALA A 63 -1.35 -0.54 -17.14
C ALA A 63 -1.61 0.79 -17.87
N ASP A 64 -1.67 1.89 -17.12
CA ASP A 64 -1.78 3.23 -17.69
C ASP A 64 -0.41 3.82 -18.07
N ASN A 65 0.68 3.28 -17.50
CA ASN A 65 2.04 3.73 -17.72
C ASN A 65 3.08 2.61 -17.50
N GLU A 66 4.33 2.89 -17.86
CA GLU A 66 5.45 1.93 -17.81
C GLU A 66 5.76 1.43 -16.38
N LEU A 67 5.51 2.23 -15.34
CA LEU A 67 5.71 1.82 -13.94
C LEU A 67 4.65 0.81 -13.52
N GLU A 68 3.39 1.05 -13.87
CA GLU A 68 2.30 0.12 -13.62
C GLU A 68 2.46 -1.17 -14.41
N GLU A 69 2.93 -1.10 -15.65
CA GLU A 69 3.24 -2.29 -16.46
C GLU A 69 4.28 -3.16 -15.77
N LEU A 70 5.36 -2.55 -15.27
CA LEU A 70 6.40 -3.22 -14.48
C LEU A 70 5.83 -3.84 -13.19
N PHE A 71 4.99 -3.11 -12.45
CA PHE A 71 4.42 -3.62 -11.20
C PHE A 71 3.42 -4.74 -11.40
N ILE A 72 2.53 -4.63 -12.39
CA ILE A 72 1.61 -5.71 -12.77
C ILE A 72 2.41 -6.96 -13.17
N PHE A 73 3.47 -6.78 -13.96
CA PHE A 73 4.34 -7.89 -14.35
C PHE A 73 5.04 -8.53 -13.14
N ALA A 74 5.57 -7.71 -12.23
CA ALA A 74 6.23 -8.19 -11.01
C ALA A 74 5.28 -8.92 -10.06
N GLU A 75 4.06 -8.43 -9.83
CA GLU A 75 3.02 -9.12 -9.05
C GLU A 75 2.67 -10.48 -9.68
N LEU A 76 2.40 -10.48 -10.99
CA LEU A 76 2.08 -11.68 -11.75
C LEU A 76 3.20 -12.72 -11.68
N LEU A 77 4.45 -12.29 -11.93
CA LEU A 77 5.61 -13.17 -11.86
C LEU A 77 5.78 -13.73 -10.45
N ASN A 78 5.74 -12.89 -9.41
CA ASN A 78 5.91 -13.37 -8.05
C ASN A 78 4.84 -14.41 -7.65
N ASP A 79 3.57 -14.16 -8.02
CA ASP A 79 2.47 -15.10 -7.78
C ASP A 79 2.65 -16.40 -8.57
N MET A 80 2.97 -16.33 -9.86
CA MET A 80 3.18 -17.52 -10.67
C MET A 80 4.42 -18.32 -10.28
N LEU A 81 5.51 -17.68 -9.85
CA LEU A 81 6.70 -18.40 -9.39
C LEU A 81 6.41 -19.29 -8.17
N SER A 82 5.32 -19.04 -7.44
CA SER A 82 4.87 -19.94 -6.35
C SER A 82 4.46 -21.34 -6.83
N ILE A 83 4.11 -21.52 -8.11
CA ILE A 83 3.74 -22.83 -8.69
C ILE A 83 4.97 -23.66 -9.12
N ILE A 84 6.15 -23.05 -9.12
CA ILE A 84 7.43 -23.70 -9.37
C ILE A 84 7.94 -24.29 -8.06
N ASN A 85 8.43 -25.53 -8.11
CA ASN A 85 9.02 -26.15 -6.93
C ASN A 85 10.25 -25.33 -6.49
N PRO A 86 10.31 -24.81 -5.24
CA PRO A 86 11.44 -24.01 -4.77
C PRO A 86 12.76 -24.78 -4.77
N ASN A 87 12.70 -26.12 -4.74
CA ASN A 87 13.86 -27.02 -4.81
C ASN A 87 14.06 -27.61 -6.22
N HIS A 88 13.48 -27.01 -7.26
CA HIS A 88 13.66 -27.49 -8.63
C HIS A 88 15.15 -27.40 -9.03
N PRO A 89 15.83 -28.53 -9.31
CA PRO A 89 17.30 -28.55 -9.45
C PRO A 89 17.84 -27.63 -10.56
N LEU A 90 17.04 -27.37 -11.59
CA LEU A 90 17.44 -26.58 -12.75
C LEU A 90 16.87 -25.17 -12.81
N LEU A 91 15.89 -24.85 -11.95
CA LEU A 91 15.17 -23.57 -12.02
C LEU A 91 15.31 -22.74 -10.73
N ARG A 92 15.85 -23.33 -9.66
CA ARG A 92 16.01 -22.65 -8.37
C ARG A 92 16.74 -21.32 -8.50
N ASP A 93 17.86 -21.29 -9.22
CA ASP A 93 18.68 -20.10 -9.32
C ASP A 93 18.02 -19.04 -10.22
N ASP A 94 17.32 -19.45 -11.28
CA ASP A 94 16.52 -18.56 -12.13
C ASP A 94 15.35 -17.94 -11.34
N VAL A 95 14.60 -18.75 -10.57
CA VAL A 95 13.52 -18.28 -9.70
C VAL A 95 14.05 -17.28 -8.65
N TYR A 96 15.20 -17.60 -8.04
CA TYR A 96 15.84 -16.72 -7.07
C TYR A 96 16.28 -15.40 -7.72
N ALA A 97 16.90 -15.45 -8.90
CA ALA A 97 17.33 -14.27 -9.63
C ALA A 97 16.17 -13.35 -10.00
N VAL A 98 15.04 -13.89 -10.47
CA VAL A 98 13.84 -13.10 -10.77
C VAL A 98 13.29 -12.44 -9.51
N ARG A 99 13.13 -13.18 -8.41
CA ARG A 99 12.65 -12.62 -7.13
C ARG A 99 13.56 -11.54 -6.57
N GLU A 100 14.86 -11.75 -6.63
CA GLU A 100 15.85 -10.77 -6.19
C GLU A 100 15.79 -9.49 -7.01
N ASN A 101 15.60 -9.59 -8.34
CA ASN A 101 15.47 -8.41 -9.20
C ASN A 101 14.14 -7.69 -8.96
N ILE A 102 13.04 -8.42 -8.75
CA ILE A 102 11.77 -7.82 -8.33
C ILE A 102 11.97 -7.03 -7.03
N ASN A 103 12.60 -7.61 -6.00
CA ASN A 103 12.85 -6.91 -4.74
C ASN A 103 13.70 -5.64 -4.92
N ARG A 104 14.71 -5.67 -5.80
CA ARG A 104 15.51 -4.47 -6.13
C ARG A 104 14.69 -3.39 -6.83
N VAL A 105 13.83 -3.78 -7.77
CA VAL A 105 12.86 -2.86 -8.41
C VAL A 105 12.00 -2.17 -7.36
N LEU A 106 11.48 -2.94 -6.40
CA LEU A 106 10.68 -2.40 -5.30
C LEU A 106 11.49 -1.43 -4.44
N ASP A 107 12.72 -1.78 -4.05
CA ASP A 107 13.57 -0.88 -3.26
C ASP A 107 13.92 0.43 -4.00
N LEU A 108 14.28 0.33 -5.29
CA LEU A 108 14.62 1.49 -6.12
C LEU A 108 13.43 2.41 -6.38
N SER A 109 12.22 1.86 -6.36
CA SER A 109 10.98 2.61 -6.57
C SER A 109 10.30 3.05 -5.26
N ASN A 110 10.88 2.76 -4.09
CA ASN A 110 10.25 3.00 -2.77
C ASN A 110 8.93 2.22 -2.55
N HIS A 111 8.88 0.96 -2.99
CA HIS A 111 7.75 0.06 -2.84
C HIS A 111 8.13 -1.22 -2.09
N GLU A 112 7.12 -1.99 -1.68
CA GLU A 112 7.28 -3.31 -1.06
C GLU A 112 6.09 -4.23 -1.34
N PHE A 113 6.25 -5.54 -1.07
CA PHE A 113 5.13 -6.47 -1.13
C PHE A 113 4.33 -6.47 0.18
N LEU A 114 3.02 -6.27 0.06
CA LEU A 114 2.02 -6.49 1.10
C LEU A 114 1.34 -7.84 0.91
N ILE A 115 1.24 -8.64 1.97
CA ILE A 115 0.47 -9.90 1.98
C ILE A 115 -0.96 -9.61 2.44
N LEU A 116 -1.93 -9.81 1.55
CA LEU A 116 -3.36 -9.71 1.85
C LEU A 116 -3.86 -10.92 2.65
N GLU A 117 -5.04 -10.80 3.27
CA GLU A 117 -5.71 -11.91 3.99
C GLU A 117 -5.89 -13.18 3.14
N SER A 118 -6.05 -13.01 1.83
CA SER A 118 -6.15 -14.13 0.88
C SER A 118 -4.82 -14.84 0.61
N GLY A 119 -3.72 -14.40 1.22
CA GLY A 119 -2.35 -14.85 0.91
C GLY A 119 -1.77 -14.29 -0.40
N ARG A 120 -2.49 -13.38 -1.07
CA ARG A 120 -2.01 -12.73 -2.29
C ARG A 120 -1.01 -11.65 -1.91
N GLN A 121 0.02 -11.47 -2.74
CA GLN A 121 1.01 -10.41 -2.55
C GLN A 121 0.78 -9.31 -3.57
N ILE A 122 0.71 -8.07 -3.10
CA ILE A 122 0.52 -6.88 -3.94
C ILE A 122 1.60 -5.85 -3.63
N ILE A 123 1.89 -4.96 -4.58
CA ILE A 123 2.94 -3.93 -4.46
C ILE A 123 2.34 -2.63 -3.92
N VAL A 124 2.82 -2.19 -2.76
CA VAL A 124 2.40 -0.92 -2.13
C VAL A 124 3.58 0.03 -2.01
N GLU A 125 3.32 1.33 -2.07
CA GLU A 125 4.33 2.34 -1.77
C GLU A 125 4.68 2.31 -0.27
N LYS A 126 5.97 2.37 0.04
CA LYS A 126 6.45 2.44 1.43
C LYS A 126 6.04 3.77 2.03
N ASN A 127 5.31 3.71 3.14
CA ASN A 127 4.89 4.88 3.90
C ASN A 127 5.09 4.62 5.39
N ALA A 128 6.07 5.30 6.00
CA ALA A 128 6.43 5.10 7.39
C ALA A 128 5.25 5.31 8.36
N TYR A 129 4.38 6.30 8.09
CA TYR A 129 3.20 6.52 8.92
C TYR A 129 2.18 5.39 8.78
N ALA A 130 1.97 4.90 7.55
CA ALA A 130 1.07 3.77 7.31
C ALA A 130 1.61 2.48 7.96
N SER A 131 2.92 2.24 7.91
CA SER A 131 3.58 1.11 8.57
C SER A 131 3.38 1.14 10.09
N GLU A 132 3.66 2.26 10.74
CA GLU A 132 3.48 2.42 12.19
C GLU A 132 1.99 2.29 12.59
N VAL A 133 1.09 2.94 11.85
CA VAL A 133 -0.35 2.84 12.11
C VAL A 133 -0.85 1.42 11.90
N SER A 134 -0.40 0.72 10.86
CA SER A 134 -0.74 -0.68 10.64
C SER A 134 -0.31 -1.54 11.82
N GLN A 135 0.89 -1.32 12.37
CA GLN A 135 1.35 -2.02 13.57
C GLN A 135 0.44 -1.75 14.77
N ILE A 136 0.08 -0.50 15.05
CA ILE A 136 -0.84 -0.13 16.13
C ILE A 136 -2.20 -0.81 15.96
N ILE A 137 -2.80 -0.74 14.76
CA ILE A 137 -4.12 -1.32 14.50
C ILE A 137 -4.06 -2.85 14.61
N SER A 138 -2.96 -3.48 14.20
CA SER A 138 -2.81 -4.94 14.22
C SER A 138 -2.97 -5.58 15.60
N GLU A 139 -2.76 -4.80 16.68
CA GLU A 139 -3.02 -5.22 18.05
C GLU A 139 -4.50 -5.54 18.31
N THR A 140 -5.39 -4.97 17.50
CA THR A 140 -6.86 -5.06 17.66
C THR A 140 -7.58 -5.65 16.45
N SER A 141 -7.08 -5.40 15.23
CA SER A 141 -7.67 -5.86 13.97
C SER A 141 -6.61 -5.99 12.88
N ILE A 142 -6.20 -7.23 12.57
CA ILE A 142 -5.28 -7.51 11.45
C ILE A 142 -5.91 -7.07 10.12
N GLN A 143 -7.24 -7.23 9.99
CA GLN A 143 -7.96 -6.87 8.79
C GLN A 143 -7.86 -5.38 8.47
N ASP A 144 -8.06 -4.52 9.48
CA ASP A 144 -8.00 -3.07 9.27
C ASP A 144 -6.56 -2.58 9.14
N ALA A 145 -5.59 -3.24 9.79
CA ALA A 145 -4.16 -2.98 9.59
C ALA A 145 -3.74 -3.20 8.13
N ILE A 146 -4.18 -4.31 7.49
CA ILE A 146 -3.90 -4.56 6.07
C ILE A 146 -4.49 -3.44 5.19
N LYS A 147 -5.70 -2.97 5.49
CA LYS A 147 -6.34 -1.88 4.72
C LYS A 147 -5.56 -0.56 4.80
N VAL A 148 -4.90 -0.27 5.94
CA VAL A 148 -4.03 0.90 6.07
C VAL A 148 -2.92 0.86 5.02
N LEU A 149 -2.25 -0.28 4.88
CA LEU A 149 -1.16 -0.46 3.92
C LEU A 149 -1.66 -0.53 2.49
N GLU A 150 -2.78 -1.23 2.27
CA GLU A 150 -3.40 -1.40 0.95
C GLU A 150 -3.80 -0.06 0.30
N TYR A 151 -4.12 0.97 1.09
CA TYR A 151 -4.45 2.29 0.56
C TYR A 151 -3.38 2.82 -0.41
N ASN A 152 -2.10 2.51 -0.15
CA ASN A 152 -0.95 2.93 -0.96
C ASN A 152 -0.61 1.93 -2.08
N HIS A 153 -1.49 0.98 -2.41
CA HIS A 153 -1.31 0.13 -3.59
C HIS A 153 -1.36 0.96 -4.87
N PHE A 154 -0.46 0.69 -5.82
CA PHE A 154 -0.34 1.52 -7.03
C PHE A 154 -1.64 1.56 -7.84
N SER A 155 -2.40 0.46 -7.90
CA SER A 155 -3.66 0.39 -8.65
C SER A 155 -4.83 1.13 -7.97
N ASN A 156 -4.61 1.62 -6.74
CA ASN A 156 -5.59 2.44 -6.05
C ASN A 156 -5.53 3.92 -6.48
N LYS A 157 -4.50 4.33 -7.21
CA LYS A 157 -4.46 5.67 -7.82
C LYS A 157 -5.58 5.80 -8.85
N GLY A 158 -6.39 6.84 -8.74
CA GLY A 158 -7.63 7.01 -9.52
C GLY A 158 -8.79 6.10 -9.10
N ASN A 159 -8.57 5.11 -8.21
CA ASN A 159 -9.61 4.19 -7.77
C ASN A 159 -10.38 4.74 -6.56
N ILE A 160 -11.22 5.74 -6.82
CA ILE A 160 -12.04 6.42 -5.81
C ILE A 160 -12.85 5.44 -4.97
N GLN A 161 -13.44 4.42 -5.61
CA GLN A 161 -14.29 3.46 -4.93
C GLN A 161 -13.50 2.62 -3.91
N ARG A 162 -12.30 2.12 -4.27
CA ARG A 162 -11.48 1.34 -3.34
C ARG A 162 -10.93 2.20 -2.21
N LYS A 163 -10.44 3.41 -2.50
CA LYS A 163 -10.01 4.38 -1.49
C LYS A 163 -11.14 4.71 -0.51
N LYS A 164 -12.36 4.89 -1.01
CA LYS A 164 -13.58 5.11 -0.20
C LYS A 164 -13.84 3.95 0.77
N GLU A 165 -13.80 2.71 0.30
CA GLU A 165 -14.03 1.52 1.12
C GLU A 165 -13.03 1.41 2.27
N ILE A 166 -11.76 1.69 2.00
CA ILE A 166 -10.70 1.70 3.02
C ILE A 166 -10.97 2.81 4.05
N LEU A 167 -11.28 4.02 3.61
CA LEU A 167 -11.61 5.14 4.51
C LEU A 167 -12.83 4.86 5.39
N ILE A 168 -13.87 4.20 4.86
CA ILE A 168 -15.03 3.76 5.65
C ILE A 168 -14.59 2.79 6.75
N ALA A 169 -13.72 1.83 6.43
CA ALA A 169 -13.21 0.89 7.43
C ALA A 169 -12.42 1.60 8.54
N LEU A 170 -11.57 2.56 8.18
CA LEU A 170 -10.81 3.35 9.15
C LEU A 170 -11.71 4.28 9.99
N ALA A 171 -12.75 4.86 9.40
CA ALA A 171 -13.75 5.64 10.14
C ALA A 171 -14.48 4.78 11.18
N ASN A 172 -14.86 3.55 10.81
CA ASN A 172 -15.49 2.60 11.72
C ASN A 172 -14.54 2.15 12.83
N TYR A 173 -13.25 1.98 12.51
CA TYR A 173 -12.21 1.69 13.49
C TYR A 173 -12.04 2.82 14.51
N LEU A 174 -12.05 4.08 14.07
CA LEU A 174 -11.85 5.25 14.94
C LEU A 174 -13.08 5.62 15.80
N GLU A 175 -14.29 5.29 15.35
CA GLU A 175 -15.52 5.74 16.01
C GLU A 175 -15.62 5.38 17.51
N PRO A 176 -15.28 4.15 17.96
CA PRO A 176 -15.27 3.81 19.38
C PRO A 176 -14.34 4.70 20.22
N PHE A 177 -13.25 5.20 19.64
CA PHE A 177 -12.23 5.99 20.31
C PHE A 177 -12.54 7.49 20.34
N ARG A 178 -13.61 7.94 19.67
CA ARG A 178 -13.96 9.37 19.57
C ARG A 178 -14.07 10.08 20.93
N ARG A 179 -14.58 9.40 21.95
CA ARG A 179 -14.68 9.96 23.31
C ARG A 179 -13.32 10.02 24.01
N GLU A 180 -12.51 8.98 23.87
CA GLU A 180 -11.13 8.94 24.41
C GLU A 180 -10.29 10.07 23.82
N LEU A 181 -10.29 10.18 22.49
CA LEU A 181 -9.62 11.24 21.72
C LEU A 181 -9.99 12.65 22.18
N ASN A 182 -11.28 12.93 22.36
CA ASN A 182 -11.74 14.24 22.79
C ASN A 182 -11.47 14.54 24.27
N ASN A 183 -11.25 13.51 25.10
CA ASN A 183 -11.09 13.65 26.54
C ASN A 183 -9.65 13.42 27.03
N SER A 184 -8.69 13.10 26.15
CA SER A 184 -7.28 12.94 26.53
C SER A 184 -6.66 14.29 26.90
N GLU A 185 -6.19 14.41 28.15
CA GLU A 185 -5.53 15.65 28.59
C GLU A 185 -4.11 15.75 28.02
N GLU A 186 -3.44 14.62 27.83
CA GLU A 186 -2.14 14.56 27.15
C GLU A 186 -2.22 15.18 25.75
N LEU A 187 -3.26 14.86 24.98
CA LEU A 187 -3.45 15.42 23.64
C LEU A 187 -3.86 16.89 23.66
N LYS A 188 -4.63 17.32 24.65
CA LYS A 188 -5.01 18.73 24.81
C LYS A 188 -3.83 19.63 25.16
N ASP A 189 -2.81 19.09 25.83
CA ASP A 189 -1.58 19.83 26.15
C ASP A 189 -0.73 20.11 24.90
N ILE A 190 -0.82 19.27 23.87
CA ILE A 190 0.05 19.34 22.68
C ILE A 190 -0.67 19.82 21.40
N LEU A 191 -2.00 19.68 21.32
CA LEU A 191 -2.80 20.06 20.14
C LEU A 191 -3.71 21.25 20.42
N LYS A 192 -4.15 21.93 19.34
CA LYS A 192 -5.08 23.06 19.46
C LYS A 192 -6.48 22.58 19.88
N VAL A 193 -7.01 23.17 20.94
CA VAL A 193 -8.29 22.83 21.56
C VAL A 193 -9.33 23.94 21.37
N ASN A 194 -10.59 23.57 21.21
CA ASN A 194 -11.76 24.46 21.31
C ASN A 194 -12.87 23.75 22.10
N ASN A 195 -13.47 24.41 23.09
CA ASN A 195 -14.49 23.84 23.98
C ASN A 195 -14.10 22.45 24.53
N GLN A 196 -12.87 22.35 25.05
CA GLN A 196 -12.28 21.11 25.60
C GLN A 196 -12.11 19.95 24.61
N LYS A 197 -12.30 20.18 23.30
CA LYS A 197 -12.08 19.17 22.25
C LYS A 197 -10.93 19.54 21.34
N VAL A 198 -10.17 18.54 20.91
CA VAL A 198 -9.08 18.73 19.94
C VAL A 198 -9.65 19.05 18.56
N ILE A 199 -9.29 20.21 18.00
CA ILE A 199 -9.90 20.74 16.78
C ILE A 199 -9.69 19.80 15.58
N ALA A 200 -8.49 19.21 15.46
CA ALA A 200 -8.16 18.32 14.36
C ALA A 200 -9.07 17.08 14.32
N PHE A 201 -9.39 16.51 15.48
CA PHE A 201 -10.22 15.32 15.57
C PHE A 201 -11.67 15.63 15.22
N GLU A 202 -12.24 16.71 15.76
CA GLU A 202 -13.61 17.10 15.42
C GLU A 202 -13.76 17.41 13.93
N LYS A 203 -12.76 18.08 13.32
CA LYS A 203 -12.73 18.29 11.87
C LYS A 203 -12.69 16.98 11.10
N LEU A 204 -11.81 16.04 11.46
CA LEU A 204 -11.72 14.75 10.79
C LEU A 204 -13.06 14.00 10.81
N PHE A 205 -13.71 13.90 11.98
CA PHE A 205 -15.03 13.28 12.10
C PHE A 205 -16.11 14.01 11.31
N GLU A 206 -16.05 15.34 11.21
CA GLU A 206 -16.94 16.12 10.34
C GLU A 206 -16.72 15.78 8.86
N VAL A 207 -15.46 15.74 8.41
CA VAL A 207 -15.10 15.45 7.02
C VAL A 207 -15.56 14.04 6.62
N TYR A 208 -15.42 13.04 7.50
CA TYR A 208 -15.97 11.70 7.29
C TYR A 208 -17.49 11.69 6.98
N ASN A 209 -18.27 12.59 7.58
CA ASN A 209 -19.71 12.66 7.31
C ASN A 209 -20.05 13.46 6.04
N ASN A 210 -19.27 14.49 5.73
CA ASN A 210 -19.58 15.40 4.61
C ASN A 210 -18.99 14.91 3.26
N PHE A 211 -18.06 13.95 3.28
CA PHE A 211 -17.48 13.31 2.10
C PHE A 211 -18.07 11.92 1.81
N GLY A 212 -19.26 11.62 2.32
CA GLY A 212 -19.99 10.38 1.99
C GLY A 212 -19.36 9.09 2.53
N LEU A 213 -18.57 9.17 3.61
CA LEU A 213 -17.85 8.04 4.21
C LEU A 213 -18.55 7.43 5.43
N ARG A 214 -19.64 8.02 5.94
CA ARG A 214 -20.34 7.44 7.10
C ARG A 214 -21.85 7.60 7.09
N HIS A 215 -22.34 8.82 7.16
CA HIS A 215 -23.76 9.14 7.06
C HIS A 215 -23.91 10.30 6.07
N ASN A 216 -24.82 10.15 5.11
CA ASN A 216 -25.14 11.26 4.20
C ASN A 216 -25.88 12.34 4.99
N ASN A 217 -25.14 13.30 5.52
CA ASN A 217 -25.66 14.58 5.99
C ASN A 217 -26.23 15.37 4.80
N SER A 218 -27.09 16.35 5.07
CA SER A 218 -27.70 17.20 4.03
C SER A 218 -26.69 18.03 3.22
N ASN A 219 -25.47 18.24 3.73
CA ASN A 219 -24.39 18.94 3.04
C ASN A 219 -23.29 17.93 2.66
N GLN A 220 -23.35 17.41 1.44
CA GLN A 220 -22.32 16.53 0.90
C GLN A 220 -21.38 17.35 0.00
N TYR A 221 -20.13 17.52 0.43
CA TYR A 221 -19.14 18.32 -0.31
C TYR A 221 -18.57 17.58 -1.53
N HIS A 222 -18.71 16.25 -1.57
CA HIS A 222 -18.19 15.43 -2.65
C HIS A 222 -19.03 15.44 -3.94
N LEU A 223 -20.26 15.99 -3.91
CA LEU A 223 -21.20 15.86 -5.03
C LEU A 223 -20.82 16.70 -6.26
N ASP A 224 -20.10 17.81 -6.06
CA ASP A 224 -19.75 18.76 -7.12
C ASP A 224 -18.26 18.71 -7.47
N LEU A 225 -17.50 17.76 -6.92
CA LEU A 225 -16.06 17.62 -7.16
C LEU A 225 -15.80 16.74 -8.39
N THR A 226 -14.71 17.04 -9.08
CA THR A 226 -14.12 16.10 -10.04
C THR A 226 -13.53 14.89 -9.32
N ASP A 227 -13.32 13.78 -10.05
CA ASP A 227 -12.72 12.57 -9.47
C ASP A 227 -11.32 12.86 -8.90
N ASP A 228 -10.49 13.65 -9.60
CA ASP A 228 -9.16 14.06 -9.15
C ASP A 228 -9.22 14.88 -7.84
N GLU A 229 -10.15 15.83 -7.75
CA GLU A 229 -10.34 16.63 -6.52
C GLU A 229 -10.84 15.76 -5.37
N LEU A 230 -11.76 14.84 -5.64
CA LEU A 230 -12.28 13.91 -4.64
C LEU A 230 -11.19 12.95 -4.15
N GLU A 231 -10.33 12.47 -5.04
CA GLU A 231 -9.18 11.64 -4.69
C GLU A 231 -8.25 12.38 -3.73
N GLN A 232 -7.90 13.63 -4.07
CA GLN A 232 -7.02 14.45 -3.22
C GLN A 232 -7.62 14.65 -1.81
N TRP A 233 -8.94 14.86 -1.72
CA TRP A 233 -9.60 14.94 -0.42
C TRP A 233 -9.56 13.62 0.33
N TYR A 234 -9.71 12.48 -0.35
CA TYR A 234 -9.56 11.17 0.27
C TYR A 234 -8.13 10.94 0.78
N ASP A 235 -7.11 11.37 0.04
CA ASP A 235 -5.70 11.27 0.44
C ASP A 235 -5.41 12.14 1.69
N ASP A 236 -5.99 13.34 1.74
CA ASP A 236 -5.89 14.25 2.90
C ASP A 236 -6.61 13.67 4.14
N ILE A 237 -7.79 13.06 3.95
CA ILE A 237 -8.53 12.37 5.01
C ILE A 237 -7.75 11.15 5.50
N TYR A 238 -7.18 10.35 4.60
CA TYR A 238 -6.35 9.20 4.94
C TYR A 238 -5.15 9.64 5.78
N THR A 239 -4.39 10.63 5.31
CA THR A 239 -3.23 11.19 6.03
C THR A 239 -3.62 11.71 7.41
N SER A 240 -4.72 12.46 7.50
CA SER A 240 -5.25 12.96 8.77
C SER A 240 -5.64 11.82 9.71
N THR A 241 -6.18 10.72 9.19
CA THR A 241 -6.55 9.53 9.96
C THR A 241 -5.33 8.84 10.54
N LEU A 242 -4.27 8.65 9.74
CA LEU A 242 -3.01 8.11 10.22
C LEU A 242 -2.46 8.95 11.38
N PHE A 243 -2.47 10.27 11.23
CA PHE A 243 -2.02 11.20 12.27
C PHE A 243 -2.83 11.06 13.57
N VAL A 244 -4.17 10.92 13.49
CA VAL A 244 -5.00 10.73 14.68
C VAL A 244 -4.66 9.44 15.41
N ILE A 245 -4.46 8.34 14.69
CA ILE A 245 -4.12 7.04 15.30
C ILE A 245 -2.74 7.10 15.97
N LEU A 246 -1.74 7.69 15.31
CA LEU A 246 -0.41 7.92 15.90
C LEU A 246 -0.50 8.80 17.16
N SER A 247 -1.34 9.84 17.13
CA SER A 247 -1.55 10.71 18.29
C SER A 247 -2.14 9.94 19.47
N MET A 248 -3.07 9.01 19.23
CA MET A 248 -3.61 8.16 20.30
C MET A 248 -2.52 7.33 20.96
N ASP A 249 -1.64 6.72 20.18
CA ASP A 249 -0.56 5.92 20.74
C ASP A 249 0.43 6.79 21.53
N GLU A 250 0.80 7.96 20.99
CA GLU A 250 1.64 8.94 21.69
C GLU A 250 1.01 9.40 23.02
N SER A 251 -0.31 9.60 23.07
CA SER A 251 -0.98 9.96 24.33
C SER A 251 -0.79 8.89 25.42
N ARG A 252 -0.80 7.61 25.04
CA ARG A 252 -0.60 6.49 25.96
C ARG A 252 0.85 6.43 26.42
N ILE A 253 1.79 6.74 25.53
CA ILE A 253 3.22 6.87 25.87
C ILE A 253 3.41 8.01 26.87
N LEU A 254 2.85 9.19 26.61
CA LEU A 254 2.93 10.35 27.50
C LEU A 254 2.34 10.07 28.89
N SER A 255 1.20 9.38 28.98
CA SER A 255 0.64 8.96 30.28
C SER A 255 1.60 8.04 31.04
N LYS A 256 2.24 7.07 30.38
CA LYS A 256 3.25 6.18 30.98
C LYS A 256 4.50 6.95 31.45
N LEU A 257 4.93 7.95 30.69
CA LEU A 257 6.07 8.78 31.08
C LEU A 257 5.75 9.66 32.29
N LYS A 258 4.52 10.18 32.39
CA LYS A 258 4.06 10.92 33.58
C LYS A 258 4.11 10.06 34.83
N THR A 259 3.63 8.82 34.78
CA THR A 259 3.65 7.91 35.95
C THR A 259 5.06 7.53 36.39
N LEU A 260 6.02 7.38 35.46
CA LEU A 260 7.43 7.14 35.79
C LEU A 260 8.11 8.34 36.48
N ARG A 261 7.65 9.56 36.23
CA ARG A 261 8.20 10.76 36.86
C ARG A 261 7.66 10.98 38.27
N GLU A 262 6.48 10.46 38.56
CA GLU A 262 5.76 10.65 39.83
C GLU A 262 5.96 9.51 40.84
N GLY A 263 6.53 8.37 40.40
CA GLY A 263 6.92 7.24 41.26
C GLY A 263 8.39 7.25 41.65
#